data_AF-A0A453FI59-F1
#
_entry.id   AF-A0A453FI59-F1
#
_cell.length_a   1.000
_cell.length_b   1.000
_cell.length_c   1.000
_cell.angle_alpha   90.00
_cell.angle_beta   90.00
_cell.angle_gamma   90.00
#
_symmetry.space_group_name_H-M   'P 1'
#
loop_
_entity.id
_entity.type
_entity.pdbx_description
1 polymer ?
#
loop_
_entity_poly.entity_id
_entity_poly.type
_entity_poly.pdbx_seq_one_letter_code
_entity_poly.pdbx_strand_id
1 'polypeptide(L)'
;MGAVQLESVAAQHAHAKLNVDSLPQGPSLFDGNDTARIDGSKSDEYERFEKGLMQYGCAHYRRRCRIRAPCCNEIFDCRHCHNESKNSIKIDTARRHELPRHELQQVICSLCGTEQEVRQTCISCGVCMGKYFCEVCKLFDDDVSKEQYHCHVCGICRIGGRENFFHCSKCG
;
A
#
# COMPACT_ATOMS: atom_id res chain seq x y z
N MET A 1 47.75 1.82 47.44
CA MET A 1 46.82 1.23 48.41
C MET A 1 46.16 2.37 49.14
N GLY A 2 44.86 2.59 48.94
CA GLY A 2 44.11 3.69 49.56
C GLY A 2 42.80 3.91 48.81
N ALA A 3 41.71 3.44 49.40
CA ALA A 3 40.38 3.31 48.80
C ALA A 3 39.63 4.65 48.74
N VAL A 4 38.87 4.86 47.67
CA VAL A 4 37.80 5.87 47.58
C VAL A 4 36.46 5.17 47.73
N GLN A 5 35.71 5.55 48.77
CA GLN A 5 34.30 5.20 48.96
C GLN A 5 33.43 6.09 48.08
N LEU A 6 32.48 5.50 47.35
CA LEU A 6 31.29 6.18 46.87
C LEU A 6 30.09 5.26 47.10
N GLU A 7 29.08 5.84 47.74
CA GLU A 7 27.90 5.18 48.29
C GLU A 7 26.82 4.91 47.23
N SER A 8 26.17 3.75 47.40
CA SER A 8 24.73 3.45 47.22
C SER A 8 23.83 4.45 46.48
N VAL A 9 23.11 3.96 45.45
CA VAL A 9 21.63 4.04 45.44
C VAL A 9 21.03 2.88 44.63
N ALA A 10 20.20 2.10 45.31
CA ALA A 10 19.34 1.08 44.76
C ALA A 10 18.17 1.73 43.99
N ALA A 11 17.83 1.18 42.82
CA ALA A 11 16.56 1.41 42.17
C ALA A 11 15.88 0.06 41.91
N GLN A 12 14.89 -0.23 42.76
CA GLN A 12 13.95 -1.32 42.61
C GLN A 12 12.97 -0.97 41.50
N HIS A 13 12.82 -1.83 40.50
CA HIS A 13 11.61 -1.82 39.66
C HIS A 13 11.01 -3.22 39.63
N ALA A 14 9.77 -3.25 40.10
CA ALA A 14 8.92 -4.39 40.35
C ALA A 14 7.90 -4.55 39.20
N HIS A 15 7.66 -5.81 38.82
CA HIS A 15 6.46 -6.39 38.16
C HIS A 15 6.20 -5.93 36.70
N ALA A 16 5.67 -6.76 35.79
CA ALA A 16 4.65 -7.79 35.97
C ALA A 16 4.80 -8.97 34.99
N LYS A 17 4.44 -10.15 35.50
CA LYS A 17 4.22 -11.39 34.74
C LYS A 17 2.84 -11.31 34.07
N LEU A 18 2.74 -11.68 32.80
CA LEU A 18 1.45 -11.98 32.17
C LEU A 18 1.42 -13.47 31.82
N ASN A 19 0.56 -14.20 32.50
CA ASN A 19 0.04 -15.50 32.10
C ASN A 19 -1.39 -15.57 32.61
N VAL A 20 -2.38 -15.76 31.73
CA VAL A 20 -3.58 -16.55 32.02
C VAL A 20 -4.39 -16.80 30.74
N ASP A 21 -4.61 -18.07 30.47
CA ASP A 21 -5.71 -18.60 29.66
C ASP A 21 -7.07 -18.13 30.17
N SER A 22 -7.93 -17.58 29.31
CA SER A 22 -9.39 -17.72 29.46
C SER A 22 -10.16 -17.11 28.29
N LEU A 23 -10.77 -17.98 27.47
CA LEU A 23 -11.91 -17.69 26.60
C LEU A 23 -13.12 -17.21 27.43
N PRO A 24 -14.09 -16.56 26.76
CA PRO A 24 -15.49 -16.91 26.95
C PRO A 24 -16.15 -17.39 25.65
N GLN A 25 -16.97 -18.42 25.82
CA GLN A 25 -17.85 -19.07 24.84
C GLN A 25 -19.20 -18.33 24.72
N GLY A 26 -19.76 -18.34 23.50
CA GLY A 26 -21.22 -18.32 23.24
C GLY A 26 -21.89 -16.96 22.97
N PRO A 27 -23.06 -16.94 22.27
CA PRO A 27 -24.03 -18.03 22.25
C PRO A 27 -24.33 -18.65 20.87
N SER A 28 -24.76 -19.90 20.98
CA SER A 28 -25.39 -20.77 20.00
C SER A 28 -26.78 -20.30 19.56
N LEU A 29 -27.06 -20.54 18.27
CA LEU A 29 -28.32 -20.99 17.66
C LEU A 29 -29.64 -20.72 18.40
N PHE A 30 -30.52 -19.96 17.74
CA PHE A 30 -31.98 -20.13 17.87
C PHE A 30 -32.61 -20.21 16.48
N ASP A 31 -33.56 -21.14 16.42
CA ASP A 31 -34.30 -21.65 15.28
C ASP A 31 -35.22 -20.65 14.57
N GLY A 32 -35.64 -21.02 13.35
CA GLY A 32 -36.97 -20.67 12.87
C GLY A 32 -37.01 -19.82 11.62
N ASN A 33 -37.34 -20.48 10.51
CA ASN A 33 -37.85 -19.98 9.24
C ASN A 33 -38.78 -18.76 9.35
N ASP A 34 -38.40 -17.65 8.70
CA ASP A 34 -39.34 -16.68 8.15
C ASP A 34 -38.76 -16.10 6.83
N THR A 35 -39.56 -16.24 5.78
CA THR A 35 -39.28 -15.78 4.43
C THR A 35 -39.09 -14.26 4.35
N ALA A 36 -37.87 -13.79 4.05
CA ALA A 36 -37.62 -12.44 3.57
C ALA A 36 -36.51 -12.42 2.51
N ARG A 37 -36.96 -12.21 1.26
CA ARG A 37 -36.23 -11.82 0.04
C ARG A 37 -34.75 -11.48 0.23
N ILE A 38 -33.85 -12.37 -0.23
CA ILE A 38 -32.43 -12.03 -0.41
C ILE A 38 -32.33 -11.13 -1.66
N ASP A 39 -32.21 -9.85 -1.37
CA ASP A 39 -32.09 -8.73 -2.31
C ASP A 39 -30.79 -8.82 -3.11
N GLY A 40 -30.87 -8.57 -4.41
CA GLY A 40 -29.79 -8.67 -5.40
C GLY A 40 -28.75 -7.56 -5.32
N SER A 41 -28.42 -7.05 -4.13
CA SER A 41 -27.64 -5.81 -3.96
C SER A 41 -26.12 -5.98 -3.84
N LYS A 42 -25.61 -7.21 -3.71
CA LYS A 42 -24.16 -7.47 -3.57
C LYS A 42 -23.39 -7.61 -4.90
N SER A 43 -24.06 -8.00 -5.99
CA SER A 43 -23.40 -8.22 -7.28
C SER A 43 -22.93 -6.90 -7.92
N ASP A 44 -23.82 -5.91 -7.91
CA ASP A 44 -23.65 -4.71 -8.72
C ASP A 44 -22.54 -3.78 -8.17
N GLU A 45 -22.37 -3.77 -6.84
CA GLU A 45 -21.28 -3.03 -6.21
C GLU A 45 -19.91 -3.67 -6.47
N TYR A 46 -19.85 -5.00 -6.48
CA TYR A 46 -18.62 -5.74 -6.78
C TYR A 46 -18.20 -5.55 -8.24
N GLU A 47 -19.16 -5.62 -9.18
CA GLU A 47 -18.93 -5.33 -10.59
C GLU A 47 -18.43 -3.89 -10.80
N ARG A 48 -19.02 -2.91 -10.11
CA ARG A 48 -18.55 -1.52 -10.14
C ARG A 48 -17.12 -1.40 -9.63
N PHE A 49 -16.80 -2.08 -8.52
CA PHE A 49 -15.48 -2.04 -7.89
C PHE A 49 -14.38 -2.64 -8.78
N GLU A 50 -14.71 -3.71 -9.53
CA GLU A 50 -13.78 -4.41 -10.43
C GLU A 50 -13.78 -3.91 -11.87
N LYS A 51 -14.63 -2.95 -12.20
CA LYS A 51 -14.72 -2.40 -13.56
C LYS A 51 -13.32 -2.04 -14.10
N GLY A 52 -12.98 -2.55 -15.28
CA GLY A 52 -11.70 -2.28 -15.93
C GLY A 52 -10.50 -3.05 -15.37
N LEU A 53 -10.71 -4.10 -14.56
CA LEU A 53 -9.65 -4.92 -13.99
C LEU A 53 -8.68 -5.42 -15.06
N MET A 54 -7.38 -5.19 -14.86
CA MET A 54 -6.28 -5.56 -15.77
C MET A 54 -6.29 -4.89 -17.16
N GLN A 55 -7.26 -4.01 -17.45
CA GLN A 55 -7.41 -3.36 -18.77
C GLN A 55 -6.58 -2.07 -18.92
N TYR A 56 -6.10 -1.50 -17.82
CA TYR A 56 -5.39 -0.22 -17.78
C TYR A 56 -3.98 -0.36 -17.19
N GLY A 57 -3.17 0.67 -17.40
CA GLY A 57 -1.80 0.76 -16.89
C GLY A 57 -0.78 0.72 -18.01
N CYS A 58 0.41 0.22 -17.71
CA CYS A 58 1.55 0.19 -18.63
C CYS A 58 2.29 -1.14 -18.52
N ALA A 59 3.42 -1.28 -19.25
CA ALA A 59 4.27 -2.47 -19.17
C ALA A 59 4.80 -2.76 -17.76
N HIS A 60 4.92 -1.73 -16.91
CA HIS A 60 5.45 -1.87 -15.55
C HIS A 60 4.41 -2.38 -14.54
N TYR A 61 3.21 -1.81 -14.58
CA TYR A 61 2.14 -2.05 -13.59
C TYR A 61 0.77 -2.01 -14.28
N ARG A 62 -0.10 -2.94 -13.89
CA ARG A 62 -1.52 -2.93 -14.28
C ARG A 62 -2.27 -2.11 -13.26
N ARG A 63 -2.90 -1.01 -13.65
CA ARG A 63 -3.48 -0.06 -12.69
C ARG A 63 -4.52 0.81 -13.36
N ARG A 64 -5.59 1.11 -12.63
CA ARG A 64 -6.73 1.93 -13.10
C ARG A 64 -6.61 3.40 -12.71
N CYS A 65 -5.38 3.88 -12.51
CA CYS A 65 -5.09 5.30 -12.31
C CYS A 65 -3.78 5.72 -12.97
N ARG A 66 -3.64 7.02 -13.24
CA ARG A 66 -2.41 7.71 -13.65
C ARG A 66 -1.93 8.60 -12.50
N ILE A 67 -0.65 8.94 -12.50
CA ILE A 67 -0.05 9.82 -11.51
C ILE A 67 0.08 11.24 -12.04
N ARG A 68 -0.12 12.25 -11.19
CA ARG A 68 0.40 13.60 -11.44
C ARG A 68 1.75 13.73 -10.73
N ALA A 69 2.81 13.91 -11.51
CA ALA A 69 4.17 13.98 -11.00
C ALA A 69 4.38 15.32 -10.26
N PRO A 70 4.70 15.33 -8.96
CA PRO A 70 4.84 16.58 -8.21
C PRO A 70 6.04 17.43 -8.66
N CYS A 71 7.04 16.81 -9.28
CA CYS A 71 8.24 17.50 -9.78
C CYS A 71 8.00 18.37 -11.02
N CYS A 72 7.02 18.02 -11.87
CA CYS A 72 6.78 18.70 -13.15
C CYS A 72 5.30 18.88 -13.53
N ASN A 73 4.37 18.45 -12.68
CA ASN A 73 2.90 18.47 -12.86
C ASN A 73 2.36 17.73 -14.09
N GLU A 74 3.22 16.99 -14.79
CA GLU A 74 2.83 16.15 -15.92
C GLU A 74 2.19 14.83 -15.46
N ILE A 75 1.40 14.22 -16.35
CA ILE A 75 0.65 13.00 -16.07
C ILE A 75 1.34 11.80 -16.70
N PHE A 76 1.54 10.75 -15.91
CA PHE A 76 2.14 9.49 -16.37
C PHE A 76 1.37 8.27 -15.88
N ASP A 77 1.51 7.13 -16.56
CA ASP A 77 0.92 5.88 -16.06
C ASP A 77 1.62 5.36 -14.81
N CYS A 78 2.91 5.59 -14.62
CA CYS A 78 3.62 5.23 -13.39
C CYS A 78 4.95 5.99 -13.26
N ARG A 79 5.65 5.78 -12.13
CA ARG A 79 6.96 6.41 -11.89
C ARG A 79 8.02 5.99 -12.91
N HIS A 80 7.98 4.74 -13.38
CA HIS A 80 8.97 4.23 -14.33
C HIS A 80 8.76 4.89 -15.70
N CYS A 81 7.51 4.97 -16.17
CA CYS A 81 7.17 5.72 -17.38
C CYS A 81 7.58 7.20 -17.30
N HIS A 82 7.41 7.83 -16.13
CA HIS A 82 7.93 9.19 -15.90
C HIS A 82 9.46 9.22 -16.07
N ASN A 83 10.19 8.39 -15.31
CA ASN A 83 11.64 8.40 -15.30
C ASN A 83 12.23 8.07 -16.67
N GLU A 84 11.66 7.12 -17.40
CA GLU A 84 12.05 6.80 -18.78
C GLU A 84 11.87 7.99 -19.73
N SER A 85 10.74 8.68 -19.64
CA SER A 85 10.47 9.87 -20.44
C SER A 85 11.45 11.00 -20.10
N LYS A 86 11.61 11.30 -18.81
CA LYS A 86 12.42 12.43 -18.32
C LYS A 86 13.92 12.20 -18.39
N ASN A 87 14.38 10.96 -18.40
CA ASN A 87 15.80 10.63 -18.51
C ASN A 87 16.21 10.14 -19.91
N SER A 88 15.32 10.23 -20.91
CA SER A 88 15.67 9.87 -22.28
C SER A 88 16.76 10.79 -22.85
N ILE A 89 17.54 10.28 -23.81
CA ILE A 89 18.64 11.03 -24.45
C ILE A 89 18.18 12.33 -25.14
N LYS A 90 16.89 12.40 -25.51
CA LYS A 90 16.27 13.57 -26.15
C LYS A 90 16.00 14.71 -25.17
N ILE A 91 16.07 14.45 -23.87
CA ILE A 91 15.88 15.46 -22.84
C ILE A 91 17.23 16.09 -22.49
N ASP A 92 17.24 17.42 -22.51
CA ASP A 92 18.34 18.23 -22.03
C ASP A 92 18.73 17.81 -20.62
N THR A 93 20.03 17.61 -20.38
CA THR A 93 20.58 17.12 -19.13
C THR A 93 20.08 17.94 -17.93
N ALA A 94 19.94 19.26 -18.08
CA ALA A 94 19.45 20.14 -17.02
C ALA A 94 17.98 19.88 -16.61
N ARG A 95 17.19 19.20 -17.47
CA ARG A 95 15.78 18.87 -17.22
C ARG A 95 15.57 17.41 -16.83
N ARG A 96 16.62 16.59 -16.80
CA ARG A 96 16.53 15.19 -16.37
C ARG A 96 16.27 15.12 -14.87
N HIS A 97 15.33 14.28 -14.47
CA HIS A 97 14.97 14.09 -13.07
C HIS A 97 14.17 12.80 -12.89
N GLU A 98 14.15 12.33 -11.66
CA GLU A 98 13.31 11.22 -11.24
C GLU A 98 12.08 11.72 -10.48
N LEU A 99 11.03 10.90 -10.50
CA LEU A 99 9.83 11.16 -9.72
C LEU A 99 10.10 10.91 -8.22
N PRO A 100 9.87 11.90 -7.34
CA PRO A 100 9.98 11.69 -5.90
C PRO A 100 8.80 10.87 -5.39
N ARG A 101 8.98 9.54 -5.35
CA ARG A 101 7.89 8.56 -5.17
C ARG A 101 7.03 8.74 -3.91
N HIS A 102 7.61 9.24 -2.81
CA HIS A 102 6.89 9.42 -1.55
C HIS A 102 6.12 10.74 -1.49
N GLU A 103 6.48 11.72 -2.32
CA GLU A 103 5.84 13.04 -2.39
C GLU A 103 4.61 13.05 -3.31
N LEU A 104 4.30 11.91 -3.93
CA LEU A 104 3.15 11.80 -4.80
C LEU A 104 1.85 11.89 -3.99
N GLN A 105 1.06 12.91 -4.30
CA GLN A 105 -0.20 13.22 -3.60
C GLN A 105 -1.44 13.05 -4.46
N GLN A 106 -1.33 13.17 -5.79
CA GLN A 106 -2.47 13.22 -6.70
C GLN A 106 -2.43 12.10 -7.74
N VAL A 107 -3.60 11.51 -8.01
CA VAL A 107 -3.82 10.48 -9.03
C VAL A 107 -5.07 10.82 -9.84
N ILE A 108 -5.09 10.36 -11.10
CA ILE A 108 -6.21 10.55 -12.02
C ILE A 108 -6.79 9.17 -12.34
N CYS A 109 -8.07 8.95 -12.06
CA CYS A 109 -8.74 7.70 -12.39
C CYS A 109 -8.73 7.46 -13.92
N SER A 110 -8.33 6.27 -14.36
CA SER A 110 -8.27 5.94 -15.78
C SER A 110 -9.64 5.64 -16.39
N LEU A 111 -10.66 5.39 -15.57
CA LEU A 111 -12.02 5.08 -16.03
C LEU A 111 -12.87 6.34 -16.19
N CYS A 112 -12.89 7.22 -15.18
CA CYS A 112 -13.76 8.40 -15.18
C CYS A 112 -13.02 9.73 -15.29
N GLY A 113 -11.67 9.72 -15.27
CA GLY A 113 -10.86 10.93 -15.39
C GLY A 113 -10.80 11.81 -14.15
N THR A 114 -11.43 11.42 -13.04
CA THR A 114 -11.40 12.20 -11.79
C THR A 114 -9.98 12.28 -11.24
N GLU A 115 -9.49 13.51 -11.05
CA GLU A 115 -8.28 13.81 -10.29
C GLU A 115 -8.61 13.89 -8.80
N GLN A 116 -7.80 13.23 -7.97
CA GLN A 116 -8.05 13.07 -6.54
C GLN A 116 -6.75 12.79 -5.79
N GLU A 117 -6.81 12.95 -4.46
CA GLU A 117 -5.76 12.47 -3.57
C GLU A 117 -5.53 10.97 -3.73
N VAL A 118 -4.30 10.55 -3.44
CA VAL A 118 -3.91 9.14 -3.45
C VAL A 118 -4.77 8.34 -2.48
N ARG A 119 -5.62 7.50 -3.04
CA ARG A 119 -6.46 6.53 -2.34
C ARG A 119 -6.59 5.30 -3.22
N GLN A 120 -6.84 4.14 -2.64
CA GLN A 120 -7.04 2.92 -3.42
C GLN A 120 -8.28 3.01 -4.31
N THR A 121 -9.34 3.68 -3.85
CA THR A 121 -10.63 3.71 -4.54
C THR A 121 -10.87 5.09 -5.16
N CYS A 122 -11.46 5.11 -6.35
CA CYS A 122 -11.86 6.36 -6.98
C CYS A 122 -13.03 7.00 -6.20
N ILE A 123 -12.91 8.28 -5.85
CA ILE A 123 -13.94 9.00 -5.08
C ILE A 123 -15.22 9.28 -5.87
N SER A 124 -15.14 9.24 -7.21
CA SER A 124 -16.25 9.55 -8.10
C SER A 124 -16.98 8.29 -8.57
N CYS A 125 -16.25 7.34 -9.17
CA CYS A 125 -16.87 6.14 -9.74
C CYS A 125 -16.81 4.88 -8.86
N GLY A 126 -16.12 4.93 -7.71
CA GLY A 126 -16.05 3.83 -6.76
C GLY A 126 -15.20 2.64 -7.20
N VAL A 127 -14.51 2.71 -8.34
CA VAL A 127 -13.63 1.63 -8.80
C VAL A 127 -12.40 1.51 -7.88
N CYS A 128 -11.99 0.28 -7.57
CA CYS A 128 -10.67 0.03 -7.02
C CYS A 128 -9.62 0.43 -8.04
N MET A 129 -8.54 1.14 -7.73
CA MET A 129 -7.55 1.59 -8.71
C MET A 129 -6.32 0.67 -8.82
N GLY A 130 -6.19 -0.30 -7.91
CA GLY A 130 -5.19 -1.36 -7.91
C GLY A 130 -5.53 -2.41 -6.86
N LYS A 131 -5.55 -3.70 -7.23
CA LYS A 131 -5.82 -4.80 -6.28
C LYS A 131 -4.81 -4.82 -5.14
N TYR A 132 -3.53 -4.69 -5.46
CA TYR A 132 -2.49 -4.31 -4.52
C TYR A 132 -2.37 -2.79 -4.46
N PHE A 133 -2.42 -2.24 -3.25
CA PHE A 133 -2.16 -0.85 -2.97
C PHE A 133 -1.20 -0.71 -1.80
N CYS A 134 -0.14 0.08 -1.98
CA CYS A 134 0.74 0.49 -0.90
C CYS A 134 0.72 2.00 -0.77
N GLU A 135 0.17 2.49 0.34
CA GLU A 135 0.08 3.92 0.60
C GLU A 135 1.44 4.57 0.81
N VAL A 136 2.39 3.88 1.44
CA VAL A 136 3.75 4.40 1.70
C VAL A 136 4.51 4.61 0.39
N CYS A 137 4.50 3.61 -0.50
CA CYS A 137 5.19 3.68 -1.78
C CYS A 137 4.35 4.27 -2.92
N LYS A 138 3.09 4.60 -2.65
CA LYS A 138 2.09 5.06 -3.64
C LYS A 138 2.00 4.12 -4.86
N LEU A 139 2.10 2.80 -4.60
CA LEU A 139 2.09 1.76 -5.63
C LEU A 139 0.68 1.19 -5.80
N PHE A 140 0.26 1.06 -7.05
CA PHE A 140 -0.98 0.43 -7.47
C PHE A 140 -0.62 -0.67 -8.47
N ASP A 141 -1.05 -1.90 -8.24
CA ASP A 141 -0.92 -2.98 -9.20
C ASP A 141 -2.13 -3.92 -9.10
N ASP A 142 -2.74 -4.26 -10.22
CA ASP A 142 -3.82 -5.24 -10.32
C ASP A 142 -3.27 -6.65 -10.43
N ASP A 143 -2.04 -6.78 -10.91
CA ASP A 143 -1.37 -8.05 -11.09
C ASP A 143 -0.81 -8.55 -9.75
N VAL A 144 -1.68 -9.09 -8.90
CA VAL A 144 -1.31 -9.64 -7.58
C VAL A 144 -0.53 -10.94 -7.67
N SER A 145 -0.39 -11.54 -8.86
CA SER A 145 0.40 -12.77 -9.05
C SER A 145 1.89 -12.58 -8.77
N LYS A 146 2.37 -11.32 -8.77
CA LYS A 146 3.75 -10.96 -8.39
C LYS A 146 3.97 -10.99 -6.88
N GLU A 147 2.94 -11.22 -6.08
CA GLU A 147 3.00 -11.32 -4.62
C GLU A 147 3.75 -10.11 -4.00
N GLN A 148 3.32 -8.91 -4.40
CA GLN A 148 3.94 -7.68 -3.92
C GLN A 148 3.73 -7.52 -2.42
N TYR A 149 4.74 -7.01 -1.73
CA TYR A 149 4.60 -6.65 -0.33
C TYR A 149 5.47 -5.44 0.01
N HIS A 150 5.00 -4.61 0.95
CA HIS A 150 5.81 -3.53 1.48
C HIS A 150 6.79 -4.08 2.52
N CYS A 151 8.08 -3.88 2.27
CA CYS A 151 9.09 -4.07 3.28
C CYS A 151 9.27 -2.78 4.11
N HIS A 152 8.90 -2.83 5.38
CA HIS A 152 9.07 -1.73 6.33
C HIS A 152 10.55 -1.42 6.62
N VAL A 153 11.42 -2.43 6.64
CA VAL A 153 12.86 -2.25 6.91
C VAL A 153 13.54 -1.50 5.75
N CYS A 154 13.23 -1.87 4.50
CA CYS A 154 13.79 -1.19 3.33
C CYS A 154 13.00 0.07 2.91
N GLY A 155 11.79 0.26 3.44
CA GLY A 155 10.89 1.34 3.01
C GLY A 155 10.43 1.23 1.54
N ILE A 156 10.42 0.02 0.96
CA ILE A 156 10.02 -0.20 -0.44
C ILE A 156 9.17 -1.45 -0.63
N CYS A 157 8.31 -1.41 -1.66
CA CYS A 157 7.64 -2.61 -2.15
C CYS A 157 8.65 -3.55 -2.85
N ARG A 158 8.57 -4.83 -2.51
CA ARG A 158 9.26 -5.96 -3.15
C ARG A 158 8.21 -6.86 -3.82
N ILE A 159 8.68 -7.86 -4.57
CA ILE A 159 7.87 -8.87 -5.28
C ILE A 159 8.30 -10.27 -4.83
N GLY A 160 7.43 -11.27 -4.94
CA GLY A 160 7.71 -12.68 -4.68
C GLY A 160 7.38 -13.16 -3.27
N GLY A 161 6.45 -12.50 -2.56
CA GLY A 161 5.96 -12.95 -1.25
C GLY A 161 6.85 -12.52 -0.09
N ARG A 162 6.28 -12.20 1.07
CA ARG A 162 7.05 -11.70 2.23
C ARG A 162 7.90 -12.80 2.84
N GLU A 163 7.36 -14.00 2.88
CA GLU A 163 7.89 -15.22 3.46
C GLU A 163 9.15 -15.73 2.74
N ASN A 164 9.35 -15.35 1.48
CA ASN A 164 10.49 -15.78 0.67
C ASN A 164 11.73 -14.89 0.82
N PHE A 165 11.66 -13.83 1.62
CA PHE A 165 12.74 -12.85 1.77
C PHE A 165 13.10 -12.60 3.24
N PHE A 166 14.40 -12.47 3.49
CA PHE A 166 14.91 -12.02 4.78
C PHE A 166 15.79 -10.77 4.61
N HIS A 167 15.85 -9.93 5.64
CA HIS A 167 16.70 -8.75 5.67
C HIS A 167 18.04 -9.09 6.30
N CYS A 168 19.12 -8.85 5.58
CA CYS A 168 20.44 -8.81 6.20
C CYS A 168 20.66 -7.42 6.81
N SER A 169 20.82 -7.35 8.14
CA SER A 169 21.10 -6.09 8.85
C SER A 169 22.49 -5.51 8.58
N LYS A 170 23.36 -6.23 7.87
CA LYS A 170 24.75 -5.83 7.60
C LYS A 170 24.98 -5.29 6.19
N CYS A 171 24.09 -5.54 5.23
CA CYS A 171 24.34 -5.29 3.80
C CYS A 171 23.28 -4.36 3.17
N GLY A 172 22.85 -3.32 3.90
CA GLY A 172 21.74 -2.43 3.53
C GLY A 172 21.77 -1.90 2.10
#